data_AF-A0A0C3FEX6-F1
#
_entry.id   AF-A0A0C3FEX6-F1
#
_cell.length_a   1.000
_cell.length_b   1.000
_cell.length_c   1.000
_cell.angle_alpha   90.00
_cell.angle_beta   90.00
_cell.angle_gamma   90.00
#
_symmetry.space_group_name_H-M   'P 1'
#
loop_
_entity.id
_entity.type
_entity.pdbx_description
1 polymer ?
#
loop_
_entity_poly.entity_id
_entity_poly.type
_entity_poly.pdbx_seq_one_letter_code
_entity_poly.pdbx_strand_id
1 'polypeptide(L)'
;MTFMSKIRRLTNEAFPSHVPDRYRELLWVSREWRDLHNRIRAGFVHDRPDIPVDGGLALFFPACPQMDINIPPEIEWKPEDK
;
A
#
# COMPACT_ATOMS: atom_id res chain seq x y z
N MET A 1 -22.15 -15.59 -7.89
CA MET A 1 -21.37 -15.12 -9.06
C MET A 1 -20.01 -14.64 -8.55
N THR A 2 -18.91 -15.16 -9.08
CA THR A 2 -17.57 -14.65 -8.76
C THR A 2 -17.27 -13.38 -9.57
N PHE A 3 -16.38 -12.52 -9.09
CA PHE A 3 -15.94 -11.32 -9.83
C PHE A 3 -15.47 -11.66 -11.26
N MET A 4 -14.77 -12.79 -11.43
CA MET A 4 -14.31 -13.26 -12.73
C MET A 4 -15.43 -13.75 -13.66
N SER A 5 -16.49 -14.35 -13.11
CA SER A 5 -17.66 -14.70 -13.93
C SER A 5 -18.35 -13.47 -14.52
N LYS A 6 -18.32 -12.33 -13.81
CA LYS A 6 -18.82 -11.04 -14.32
C LYS A 6 -17.92 -10.50 -15.43
N ILE A 7 -16.60 -10.51 -15.24
CA ILE A 7 -15.65 -10.07 -16.27
C ILE A 7 -15.77 -10.90 -17.55
N ARG A 8 -15.84 -12.24 -17.44
CA ARG A 8 -16.01 -13.12 -18.61
C ARG A 8 -17.23 -12.76 -19.45
N ARG A 9 -18.38 -12.52 -18.80
CA ARG A 9 -19.62 -12.11 -19.48
C ARG A 9 -19.52 -10.73 -20.10
N LEU A 10 -18.82 -9.79 -19.46
CA LEU A 10 -18.56 -8.46 -20.02
C LEU A 10 -17.63 -8.50 -21.23
N THR A 11 -16.67 -9.43 -21.25
CA THR A 11 -15.73 -9.59 -22.37
C THR A 11 -16.36 -10.31 -23.56
N ASN A 12 -17.15 -11.37 -23.32
CA ASN A 12 -17.89 -12.08 -24.35
C ASN A 12 -19.21 -12.57 -23.77
N GLU A 13 -20.30 -11.86 -24.07
CA GLU A 13 -21.63 -12.21 -23.57
C GLU A 13 -22.19 -13.45 -24.26
N ALA A 14 -21.97 -13.59 -25.57
CA ALA A 14 -22.50 -14.68 -26.39
C ALA A 14 -21.88 -16.03 -25.99
N PHE A 15 -20.58 -16.05 -25.70
CA PHE A 15 -19.87 -17.26 -25.27
C PHE A 15 -18.88 -17.00 -24.13
N PRO A 16 -19.37 -16.83 -22.88
CA PRO A 16 -18.52 -16.51 -21.74
C PRO A 16 -17.52 -17.61 -21.39
N SER A 17 -17.79 -18.86 -21.78
CA SER A 17 -16.92 -20.02 -21.58
C SER A 17 -15.66 -20.01 -22.44
N HIS A 18 -15.68 -19.32 -23.59
CA HIS A 18 -14.50 -19.18 -24.45
C HIS A 18 -13.48 -18.16 -23.91
N VAL A 19 -13.85 -17.36 -22.91
CA VAL A 19 -12.94 -16.40 -22.29
C VAL A 19 -12.02 -17.13 -21.31
N PRO A 20 -10.70 -17.17 -21.58
CA PRO A 20 -9.75 -17.88 -20.72
C PRO A 20 -9.75 -17.29 -19.30
N ASP A 21 -9.50 -18.14 -18.30
CA ASP A 21 -9.28 -17.66 -16.94
C ASP A 21 -7.95 -16.89 -16.86
N ARG A 22 -8.02 -15.59 -16.62
CA ARG A 22 -6.85 -14.73 -16.42
C ARG A 22 -6.81 -14.11 -15.02
N TYR A 23 -7.51 -14.73 -14.06
CA TYR A 23 -7.63 -14.16 -12.72
C TYR A 23 -6.28 -14.04 -12.03
N ARG A 24 -5.42 -15.05 -12.21
CA ARG A 24 -4.09 -15.06 -11.60
C ARG A 24 -3.23 -13.92 -12.13
N GLU A 25 -3.25 -13.70 -13.44
CA GLU A 25 -2.55 -12.59 -14.10
C GLU A 25 -3.10 -11.24 -13.62
N LEU A 26 -4.42 -11.11 -13.49
CA LEU A 26 -5.01 -9.90 -12.91
C LEU A 26 -4.53 -9.66 -11.47
N LEU A 27 -4.45 -10.71 -10.64
CA LEU A 27 -3.96 -10.59 -9.28
C LEU A 27 -2.50 -10.16 -9.23
N TRP A 28 -1.67 -10.63 -10.17
CA TRP A 28 -0.27 -10.20 -10.29
C TRP A 28 -0.17 -8.72 -10.65
N VAL A 29 -0.86 -8.31 -11.71
CA VAL A 29 -0.90 -6.89 -12.12
C VAL A 29 -1.46 -6.01 -11.01
N SER A 30 -2.48 -6.47 -10.29
CA SER A 30 -3.05 -5.75 -9.15
C SER A 30 -2.06 -5.59 -7.99
N ARG A 31 -1.20 -6.58 -7.74
CA ARG A 31 -0.14 -6.46 -6.71
C ARG A 31 0.89 -5.42 -7.13
N GLU A 32 1.39 -5.52 -8.37
CA GLU A 32 2.37 -4.59 -8.92
C GLU A 32 1.84 -3.16 -8.94
N TRP A 33 0.58 -2.98 -9.38
CA TRP A 33 -0.10 -1.69 -9.36
C TRP A 33 -0.14 -1.07 -7.97
N ARG A 34 -0.47 -1.87 -6.94
CA ARG A 34 -0.50 -1.39 -5.54
C ARG A 34 0.89 -1.04 -5.03
N ASP A 35 1.90 -1.84 -5.37
CA ASP A 35 3.28 -1.54 -5.01
C ASP A 35 3.74 -0.20 -5.60
N LEU A 36 3.52 0.01 -6.91
CA LEU A 36 3.82 1.26 -7.59
C LEU A 36 3.10 2.45 -6.95
N HIS A 37 1.81 2.32 -6.64
CA HIS A 37 1.05 3.38 -5.98
C HIS A 37 1.57 3.69 -4.58
N ASN A 38 1.97 2.69 -3.81
CA ASN A 38 2.55 2.89 -2.50
C ASN A 38 3.90 3.61 -2.59
N ARG A 39 4.76 3.24 -3.55
CA ARG A 39 6.03 3.93 -3.81
C ARG A 39 5.84 5.38 -4.21
N ILE A 40 4.87 5.66 -5.08
CA ILE A 40 4.52 7.03 -5.48
C ILE A 40 4.05 7.83 -4.26
N ARG A 41 3.12 7.28 -3.46
CA ARG A 41 2.60 7.96 -2.26
C ARG A 41 3.67 8.23 -1.20
N ALA A 42 4.61 7.31 -1.03
CA ALA A 42 5.74 7.49 -0.13
C ALA A 42 6.82 8.45 -0.69
N GLY A 43 6.72 8.84 -1.97
CA GLY A 43 7.63 9.76 -2.65
C GLY A 43 8.95 9.14 -3.10
N PHE A 44 9.05 7.80 -3.18
CA PHE A 44 10.26 7.10 -3.66
C PHE A 44 10.52 7.22 -5.16
N VAL A 45 9.51 7.62 -5.93
CA VAL A 45 9.61 7.72 -7.40
C VAL A 45 10.09 9.12 -7.84
N HIS A 46 10.17 10.08 -6.92
CA HIS A 46 10.87 11.34 -7.14
C HIS A 46 12.38 11.11 -6.97
N ASP A 47 13.23 11.94 -7.59
CA ASP A 47 14.70 11.89 -7.49
C ASP A 47 15.17 12.05 -6.03
N ARG A 48 14.98 11.01 -5.22
CA ARG A 48 15.52 10.90 -3.89
C ARG A 48 16.92 10.32 -4.04
N PRO A 49 17.94 10.99 -3.49
CA PRO A 49 19.31 10.46 -3.52
C PRO A 49 19.47 9.18 -2.70
N ASP A 50 18.46 8.82 -1.89
CA ASP A 50 18.56 7.81 -0.86
C ASP A 50 17.94 6.46 -1.31
N ILE A 51 18.66 5.38 -1.02
CA ILE A 51 18.19 4.01 -1.23
C ILE A 51 16.99 3.75 -0.30
N PRO A 52 15.91 3.10 -0.78
CA PRO A 52 14.78 2.75 0.08
C PRO A 52 15.23 1.95 1.30
N VAL A 53 15.00 2.50 2.49
CA VAL A 53 15.23 1.81 3.76
C VAL A 53 14.07 0.89 4.08
N ASP A 54 14.35 -0.16 4.85
CA ASP A 54 13.29 -1.06 5.33
C ASP A 54 12.26 -0.27 6.15
N GLY A 55 10.98 -0.54 5.90
CA GLY A 55 9.88 0.26 6.48
C GLY A 55 9.66 1.64 5.85
N GLY A 56 10.42 2.05 4.82
CA GLY A 56 10.28 3.37 4.21
C GLY A 56 8.93 3.63 3.50
N LEU A 57 8.17 2.57 3.19
CA LEU A 57 6.80 2.66 2.66
C LEU A 57 5.73 2.71 3.76
N ALA A 58 6.09 2.54 5.03
CA ALA A 58 5.14 2.58 6.12
C ALA A 58 4.57 3.99 6.28
N LEU A 59 3.27 4.08 6.55
CA LEU A 59 2.65 5.34 6.91
C LEU A 59 3.18 5.78 8.27
N PHE A 60 3.57 7.05 8.36
CA PHE A 60 3.88 7.67 9.63
C PHE A 60 2.65 7.62 10.54
N PHE A 61 2.76 6.93 11.67
CA PHE A 61 1.68 6.84 12.66
C PHE A 61 1.91 7.90 13.74
N PRO A 62 1.12 8.99 13.78
CA PRO A 62 1.38 10.13 14.67
C PRO A 62 1.18 9.80 16.16
N ALA A 63 0.50 8.71 16.48
CA ALA A 63 0.34 8.23 17.86
C ALA A 63 1.36 7.13 18.24
N CYS A 64 2.30 6.78 17.35
CA CYS A 64 3.41 5.89 17.71
C CYS A 64 4.36 6.67 18.62
N PRO A 65 4.67 6.22 19.84
CA PRO A 65 5.64 6.89 20.70
C PRO A 65 7.00 6.95 20.00
N GLN A 66 7.43 8.15 19.63
CA GLN A 66 8.71 8.47 19.02
C GLN A 66 9.41 9.52 19.88
N MET A 67 10.52 9.09 20.48
CA MET A 67 11.43 9.99 21.20
C MET A 67 11.81 11.16 20.29
N ASP A 68 11.78 12.37 20.84
CA ASP A 68 12.13 13.61 20.15
C ASP A 68 11.19 14.05 19.00
N ILE A 69 10.09 13.33 18.75
CA ILE A 69 9.07 13.74 17.76
C ILE A 69 7.75 14.08 18.46
N ASN A 70 7.19 13.13 19.21
CA ASN A 70 5.90 13.28 19.89
C ASN A 70 5.93 12.82 21.35
N ILE A 71 7.06 12.29 21.82
CA ILE A 71 7.34 12.11 23.24
C ILE A 71 8.39 13.16 23.63
N PRO A 72 8.10 14.02 24.61
CA PRO A 72 9.11 14.91 25.14
C PRO A 72 10.24 14.07 25.80
N PRO A 73 11.51 14.50 25.70
CA PRO A 73 12.61 13.81 26.36
C PRO A 73 12.32 13.66 27.86
N GLU A 74 12.81 12.60 28.52
CA GLU A 74 12.55 12.32 29.96
C GLU A 74 12.80 13.52 30.88
N ILE A 75 13.65 14.45 30.46
CA ILE A 75 14.03 15.66 31.18
C ILE A 75 12.89 16.70 31.22
N GLU A 76 11.94 16.64 30.29
CA GLU A 76 10.78 17.53 30.18
C GLU A 76 9.50 16.96 30.80
N TRP A 77 9.49 15.69 31.21
CA TRP A 77 8.33 15.09 31.88
C TRP A 77 8.13 15.71 33.26
N LYS A 78 7.05 16.49 33.42
CA LYS A 78 6.70 17.04 34.72
C LYS A 78 5.97 15.98 35.54
N PRO A 79 6.09 15.98 36.88
CA PRO A 79 5.39 15.03 37.74
C PRO A 79 3.86 15.05 37.55
N GLU A 80 3.32 16.18 37.09
CA GLU A 80 1.91 16.40 36.78
C GLU A 80 1.39 15.76 35.47
N ASP A 81 2.27 15.18 34.62
CA ASP A 81 1.88 14.54 33.36
C ASP A 81 1.54 13.03 33.48
N LYS A 82 1.57 12.48 34.71
CA LYS A 82 1.21 11.09 35.05
C LYS A 82 -0.23 10.97 35.56
#